data_AF-A0A7G1PH35-F1
#
_entry.id   AF-A0A7G1PH35-F1
#
_cell.length_a   1.000
_cell.length_b   1.000
_cell.length_c   1.000
_cell.angle_alpha   90.00
_cell.angle_beta   90.00
_cell.angle_gamma   90.00
#
_symmetry.space_group_name_H-M   'P 1'
#
loop_
_entity.id
_entity.type
_entity.pdbx_description
1 polymer ?
#
loop_
_entity_poly.entity_id
_entity_poly.type
_entity_poly.pdbx_seq_one_letter_code
_entity_poly.pdbx_strand_id
1 'polypeptide(L)' 'MPGDGRGDGQHYGTGVLPEHRGHGLGLWMKAESVRRARERHPELGGLLTDTADSNTHMRGINDVLGYLPTHAAVEYQLDL' A
#
# COMPACT_ATOMS: atom_id res chain seq x y z
N MET A 1 6.03 -0.55 -10.80
CA MET A 1 6.84 0.65 -11.08
C MET A 1 6.49 1.15 -12.46
N PRO A 2 6.47 2.47 -12.68
CA PRO A 2 6.43 3.06 -14.02
C PRO A 2 7.57 2.52 -14.89
N GLY A 3 7.33 2.39 -16.20
CA GLY A 3 8.28 1.77 -17.14
C GLY A 3 9.60 2.52 -17.29
N ASP A 4 9.61 3.82 -17.04
CA ASP A 4 10.77 4.71 -17.06
C ASP A 4 11.37 4.98 -15.66
N GLY A 5 10.80 4.36 -14.61
CA GLY A 5 11.23 4.55 -13.23
C GLY A 5 10.85 5.90 -12.60
N ARG A 6 10.02 6.72 -13.28
CA ARG A 6 9.61 8.05 -12.84
C ARG A 6 8.10 8.12 -12.61
N GLY A 7 7.66 8.98 -11.69
CA GLY A 7 6.25 9.03 -11.27
C GLY A 7 5.95 8.05 -10.14
N ASP A 8 4.68 7.70 -9.95
CA ASP A 8 4.25 6.94 -8.75
C ASP A 8 4.34 5.42 -8.94
N GLY A 9 4.81 4.73 -7.91
CA GLY A 9 4.78 3.27 -7.84
C GLY A 9 3.56 2.75 -7.08
N GLN A 10 2.97 1.64 -7.51
CA GLN A 10 1.90 1.00 -6.74
C GLN A 10 2.47 0.06 -5.68
N HIS A 11 2.05 0.26 -4.42
CA HIS A 11 2.39 -0.55 -3.26
C HIS A 11 1.26 -1.55 -2.98
N TYR A 12 1.33 -2.69 -3.66
CA TYR A 12 0.31 -3.75 -3.57
C TYR A 12 0.42 -4.58 -2.28
N GLY A 13 -0.73 -5.20 -1.96
CA GLY A 13 -1.00 -6.21 -0.93
C GLY A 13 0.07 -6.52 0.12
N THR A 14 -0.30 -6.34 1.40
CA THR A 14 0.45 -6.86 2.55
C THR A 14 -0.43 -7.85 3.31
N GLY A 15 0.05 -9.09 3.45
CA GLY A 15 -0.68 -10.18 4.11
C GLY A 15 0.01 -10.66 5.37
N VAL A 16 -0.75 -10.86 6.44
CA VAL A 16 -0.28 -11.49 7.68
C VAL A 16 -1.22 -12.64 8.01
N LEU A 17 -0.65 -13.83 8.19
CA LEU A 17 -1.38 -15.01 8.64
C LEU A 17 -2.10 -14.72 9.96
N PRO A 18 -3.34 -15.21 10.16
CA PRO A 18 -4.13 -14.94 11.37
C PRO A 18 -3.36 -15.15 12.68
N GLU A 19 -2.56 -16.21 12.76
CA GLU A 19 -1.79 -16.64 13.92
C GLU A 19 -0.64 -15.68 14.27
N HIS A 20 -0.33 -14.73 13.39
CA HIS A 20 0.76 -13.76 13.54
C HIS A 20 0.26 -12.30 13.57
N ARG A 21 -1.06 -12.08 13.63
CA ARG A 21 -1.64 -10.74 13.74
C ARG A 21 -1.44 -10.17 15.14
N GLY A 22 -1.53 -8.84 15.28
CA GLY A 22 -1.35 -8.14 16.55
C GLY A 22 0.11 -7.79 16.90
N HIS A 23 1.09 -8.24 16.11
CA HIS A 23 2.51 -7.99 16.34
C HIS A 23 3.11 -6.87 15.47
N GLY A 24 2.27 -6.10 14.78
CA GLY A 24 2.73 -5.00 13.91
C GLY A 24 3.44 -5.43 12.63
N LEU A 25 3.45 -6.73 12.29
CA LEU A 25 4.17 -7.26 11.12
C LEU A 25 3.74 -6.59 9.79
N GLY A 26 2.44 -6.29 9.63
CA GLY A 26 1.93 -5.57 8.46
C GLY A 26 2.59 -4.20 8.27
N LEU A 27 2.71 -3.44 9.36
CA LEU A 27 3.37 -2.13 9.35
C LEU A 27 4.84 -2.26 8.99
N TRP A 28 5.58 -3.16 9.65
CA TRP A 28 7.00 -3.36 9.42
C TRP A 28 7.31 -3.79 7.98
N MET A 29 6.53 -4.74 7.44
CA MET A 29 6.70 -5.16 6.05
C MET A 29 6.45 -4.01 5.07
N LYS A 30 5.39 -3.23 5.29
CA LYS A 30 5.07 -2.11 4.41
C LYS A 30 6.12 -1.00 4.52
N ALA A 31 6.60 -0.68 5.72
CA ALA A 31 7.69 0.29 5.92
C ALA A 31 8.99 -0.12 5.21
N GLU A 32 9.39 -1.39 5.33
CA GLU A 32 10.59 -1.92 4.67
C GLU A 32 10.44 -1.91 3.14
N SER A 33 9.26 -2.21 2.61
CA SER A 33 8.98 -2.09 1.18
C SER A 33 9.12 -0.64 0.68
N VAL A 34 8.66 0.35 1.46
CA VAL A 34 8.88 1.78 1.13
C VAL A 34 10.36 2.12 1.12
N ARG A 35 11.12 1.68 2.13
CA ARG A 35 12.58 1.91 2.19
C ARG A 35 13.28 1.34 0.96
N ARG A 36 12.98 0.10 0.59
CA ARG A 36 13.54 -0.58 -0.59
C ARG A 36 13.15 0.10 -1.90
N ALA A 37 11.91 0.55 -2.03
CA ALA A 37 11.45 1.27 -3.22
C ALA A 37 12.26 2.55 -3.42
N ARG A 38 12.44 3.33 -2.34
CA ARG A 38 13.22 4.58 -2.38
C ARG A 38 14.69 4.35 -2.72
N GLU A 39 15.28 3.26 -2.24
CA GLU A 39 16.69 2.92 -2.54
C GLU A 39 16.90 2.47 -3.99
N ARG A 40 15.99 1.66 -4.52
CA ARG A 40 16.13 1.09 -5.87
C ARG A 40 15.64 2.02 -6.96
N HIS A 41 14.70 2.89 -6.64
CA HIS A 41 14.04 3.78 -7.59
C HIS A 41 13.98 5.21 -7.02
N PRO A 42 15.14 5.88 -6.92
CA PRO A 42 15.24 7.21 -6.30
C PRO A 42 14.47 8.30 -7.06
N GLU A 43 14.10 8.06 -8.33
CA GLU A 43 13.34 9.00 -9.16
C GLU A 43 11.80 8.82 -9.07
N LEU A 44 11.29 7.93 -8.20
CA LEU A 44 9.85 7.84 -7.98
C LEU A 44 9.31 9.12 -7.34
N GLY A 45 8.15 9.57 -7.81
CA GLY A 45 7.41 10.67 -7.22
C GLY A 45 6.76 10.30 -5.87
N GLY A 46 6.42 9.03 -5.72
CA GLY A 46 5.76 8.52 -4.52
C GLY A 46 5.33 7.08 -4.67
N LEU A 47 4.57 6.62 -3.67
CA LEU A 47 3.88 5.34 -3.71
C LEU A 47 2.38 5.55 -3.54
N LEU A 48 1.60 4.83 -4.33
CA LEU A 48 0.14 4.74 -4.24
C LEU A 48 -0.26 3.39 -3.66
N THR A 49 -1.40 3.34 -2.99
CA THR A 49 -1.93 2.09 -2.43
C THR A 49 -3.44 2.22 -2.29
N ASP A 50 -4.15 1.16 -2.63
CA ASP A 50 -5.60 1.10 -2.49
C ASP A 50 -5.96 0.13 -1.38
N THR A 51 -6.99 0.48 -0.60
CA THR A 51 -7.53 -0.41 0.42
C THR A 51 -9.03 -0.19 0.53
N ALA A 52 -9.76 -1.28 0.79
CA ALA A 52 -11.19 -1.18 1.02
C ALA A 52 -11.46 -0.35 2.29
N ASP A 53 -12.50 0.47 2.28
CA ASP A 53 -12.89 1.26 3.45
C ASP A 53 -13.26 0.41 4.66
N SER A 54 -13.71 -0.81 4.44
CA SER A 54 -13.97 -1.77 5.53
C SER A 54 -12.67 -2.31 6.18
N ASN A 55 -11.52 -2.19 5.51
CA ASN A 55 -10.23 -2.64 6.01
C ASN A 55 -9.58 -1.60 6.93
N THR A 56 -10.19 -1.39 8.08
CA THR A 56 -9.75 -0.41 9.09
C THR A 56 -8.30 -0.63 9.54
N HIS A 57 -7.83 -1.87 9.58
CA HIS A 57 -6.45 -2.19 9.96
C HIS A 57 -5.43 -1.67 8.94
N MET A 58 -5.67 -1.91 7.64
CA MET A 58 -4.76 -1.42 6.60
C MET A 58 -4.84 0.11 6.45
N ARG A 59 -6.01 0.74 6.67
CA ARG A 59 -6.10 2.20 6.76
C ARG A 59 -5.21 2.76 7.86
N GLY A 60 -5.27 2.20 9.07
CA GLY A 60 -4.39 2.62 10.17
C GLY A 60 -2.91 2.47 9.85
N ILE A 61 -2.50 1.39 9.17
CA ILE A 61 -1.11 1.24 8.69
C ILE A 61 -0.74 2.33 7.67
N ASN A 62 -1.62 2.60 6.70
CA ASN A 62 -1.40 3.61 5.69
C ASN A 62 -1.27 5.01 6.32
N ASP A 63 -2.12 5.34 7.30
CA ASP A 63 -2.07 6.60 8.04
C ASP A 63 -0.75 6.77 8.80
N VAL A 64 -0.31 5.71 9.50
CA VAL A 64 0.99 5.71 10.22
C VAL A 64 2.17 5.92 9.27
N LEU A 65 2.09 5.38 8.05
CA LEU A 65 3.14 5.54 7.03
C LEU A 65 3.04 6.86 6.25
N GLY A 66 2.03 7.69 6.52
CA GLY A 66 1.85 9.00 5.90
C GLY A 66 1.23 8.97 4.50
N TYR A 67 0.52 7.89 4.13
CA TYR A 67 -0.32 7.93 2.94
C TYR A 67 -1.47 8.92 3.13
N LEU A 68 -1.85 9.59 2.05
CA LEU A 68 -2.97 10.53 2.03
C LEU A 68 -4.07 10.01 1.11
N PRO A 69 -5.36 10.19 1.46
CA PRO A 69 -6.46 9.85 0.55
C PRO A 69 -6.38 10.67 -0.73
N THR A 70 -6.41 10.01 -1.89
CA THR A 70 -6.36 10.68 -3.21
C THR A 70 -7.65 10.52 -4.00
N HIS A 71 -8.36 9.40 -3.84
CA HIS A 71 -9.58 9.09 -4.56
C HIS A 71 -10.39 8.02 -3.81
N ALA A 72 -11.66 7.86 -4.22
CA ALA A 72 -12.50 6.73 -3.84
C ALA A 72 -12.84 5.93 -5.10
N ALA A 73 -12.76 4.61 -5.03
CA ALA A 73 -13.11 3.70 -6.11
C ALA A 73 -14.36 2.88 -5.73
N VAL A 74 -15.22 2.63 -6.72
CA VAL A 74 -16.40 1.76 -6.56
C VAL A 74 -16.33 0.69 -7.64
N GLU A 75 -16.33 -0.57 -7.22
CA GLU A 75 -16.32 -1.72 -8.12
C GLU A 75 -17.75 -2.24 -8.34
N TYR A 76 -18.08 -2.53 -9.60
CA TYR A 76 -19.35 -3.13 -10.00
C TYR A 76 -19.06 -4.48 -10.65
N GLN A 77 -19.85 -5.50 -10.31
CA GLN A 77 -19.81 -6.81 -10.93
C GLN A 77 -21.14 -7.06 -11.66
N LEU A 78 -21.05 -7.51 -12.91
CA LEU A 78 -22.19 -8.00 -13.68
C LEU A 78 -22.01 -9.50 -13.88
N ASP A 79 -23.00 -10.28 -13.50
CA ASP A 79 -23.05 -11.70 -13.81
C ASP A 79 -23.62 -11.85 -15.24
N LEU A 80 -22.75 -12.19 -16.19
CA LEU A 80 -23.07 -12.45 -17.60
C LEU A 80 -23.29 -13.94 -17.86
#